data_AF-X0YMA0-F1
#
_entry.id   AF-X0YMA0-F1
#
_cell.length_a   1.000
_cell.length_b   1.000
_cell.length_c   1.000
_cell.angle_alpha   90.00
_cell.angle_beta   90.00
_cell.angle_gamma   90.00
#
_symmetry.space_group_name_H-M   'P 1'
#
loop_
_entity.id
_entity.type
_entity.pdbx_description
1 polymer ?
#
loop_
_entity_poly.entity_id
_entity_poly.type
_entity_poly.pdbx_seq_one_letter_code
_entity_poly.pdbx_strand_id
1 'polypeptide(L)'
;MVSRDIRITKEYWERTAQEEDTIAGKSLRSMDDEHYQKEAFFVAQRLSLDKFDLFLSVGCGSGTYLRYLADKTRTTVGIDYAENAIYWARRV
;
A
#
# COMPACT_ATOMS: atom_id res chain seq x y z
N MET A 1 -1.99 -20.25 -26.61
CA MET A 1 -2.48 -19.57 -25.39
C MET A 1 -1.34 -19.59 -24.38
N VAL A 2 -0.52 -18.54 -24.34
CA VAL A 2 0.71 -18.52 -23.51
C VAL A 2 0.33 -18.03 -22.12
N SER A 3 0.27 -18.91 -21.13
CA SER A 3 0.31 -18.49 -19.73
C SER A 3 1.68 -17.84 -19.50
N ARG A 4 1.73 -16.51 -19.46
CA ARG A 4 2.93 -15.81 -19.02
C ARG A 4 3.06 -16.11 -17.53
N ASP A 5 3.94 -17.06 -17.24
CA ASP A 5 4.44 -17.37 -15.91
C ASP A 5 5.25 -16.14 -15.45
N ILE A 6 4.55 -15.09 -15.00
CA ILE A 6 5.19 -13.91 -14.43
C ILE A 6 5.73 -14.38 -13.09
N ARG A 7 6.99 -14.81 -13.08
CA ARG A 7 7.73 -14.97 -11.83
C ARG A 7 7.83 -13.58 -11.21
N ILE A 8 6.90 -13.30 -10.29
CA ILE A 8 6.97 -12.14 -9.43
C ILE A 8 8.09 -12.42 -8.43
N THR A 9 9.27 -11.89 -8.71
CA THR A 9 10.44 -12.06 -7.85
C THR A 9 10.64 -10.83 -6.96
N LYS A 10 11.54 -10.96 -5.97
CA LYS A 10 11.98 -9.83 -5.15
C LYS A 10 12.49 -8.68 -6.03
N GLU A 11 13.31 -8.99 -7.04
CA GLU A 11 13.90 -8.02 -7.96
C GLU A 11 12.84 -7.32 -8.81
N TYR A 12 11.74 -8.00 -9.15
CA TYR A 12 10.62 -7.38 -9.84
C TYR A 12 10.05 -6.23 -9.02
N TRP A 13 9.76 -6.45 -7.74
CA TRP A 13 9.19 -5.43 -6.88
C TRP A 13 10.19 -4.35 -6.52
N GLU A 14 11.45 -4.68 -6.24
CA GLU A 14 12.49 -3.67 -5.98
C GLU A 14 12.68 -2.73 -7.19
N ARG A 15 12.66 -3.27 -8.41
CA ARG A 15 12.71 -2.47 -9.64
C ARG A 15 11.45 -1.63 -9.83
N THR A 16 10.29 -2.23 -9.59
CA THR A 16 8.99 -1.53 -9.68
C THR A 16 8.83 -0.50 -8.56
N ALA A 17 9.63 -0.60 -7.50
CA ALA A 17 9.65 0.36 -6.42
C ALA A 17 10.46 1.63 -6.70
N GLN A 18 11.18 1.71 -7.83
CA GLN A 18 12.09 2.81 -8.12
C GLN A 18 11.38 4.13 -8.43
N GLU A 19 10.14 4.10 -8.91
CA GLU A 19 9.34 5.30 -9.12
C GLU A 19 8.07 5.20 -8.26
N GLU A 20 7.67 6.30 -7.63
CA GLU A 20 6.43 6.40 -6.84
C GLU A 20 5.21 5.87 -7.63
N ASP A 21 5.21 6.18 -8.93
CA ASP A 21 4.18 5.81 -9.91
C ASP A 21 4.15 4.33 -10.25
N THR A 22 5.27 3.63 -10.12
CA THR A 22 5.34 2.20 -10.36
C THR A 22 5.03 1.39 -9.11
N ILE A 23 5.23 1.92 -7.90
CA ILE A 23 4.78 1.28 -6.65
C ILE A 23 3.26 1.27 -6.53
N ALA A 24 2.63 2.38 -6.92
CA ALA A 24 1.20 2.45 -7.15
C ALA A 24 0.77 1.59 -8.36
N GLY A 25 1.71 1.00 -9.10
CA GLY A 25 1.43 0.32 -10.35
C GLY A 25 0.96 1.31 -11.42
N LYS A 26 1.34 1.01 -12.68
CA LYS A 26 0.73 1.61 -13.87
C LYS A 26 -0.80 1.34 -14.00
N SER A 27 -1.49 0.90 -12.95
CA SER A 27 -2.95 0.80 -12.84
C SER A 27 -3.58 1.59 -11.68
N LEU A 28 -2.84 2.24 -10.78
CA LEU A 28 -3.47 3.02 -9.68
C LEU A 28 -3.32 4.54 -9.79
N ARG A 29 -2.52 5.06 -10.74
CA ARG A 29 -2.67 6.48 -11.15
C ARG A 29 -3.97 6.77 -11.91
N SER A 30 -4.75 5.74 -12.24
CA SER A 30 -6.14 5.87 -12.71
C SER A 30 -7.18 5.74 -11.60
N MET A 31 -6.76 5.49 -10.36
CA MET A 31 -7.65 5.50 -9.21
C MET A 31 -7.44 6.81 -8.44
N ASP A 32 -8.48 7.62 -8.37
CA ASP A 32 -8.49 8.87 -7.64
C ASP A 32 -8.30 8.65 -6.13
N ASP A 33 -7.87 9.69 -5.41
CA ASP A 33 -7.77 9.70 -3.94
C ASP A 33 -9.08 9.21 -3.27
N GLU A 34 -10.21 9.40 -3.94
CA GLU A 34 -11.53 8.97 -3.49
C GLU A 34 -11.66 7.44 -3.44
N HIS A 35 -11.09 6.73 -4.43
CA HIS A 35 -11.06 5.28 -4.44
C HIS A 35 -10.33 4.71 -3.22
N TYR A 36 -9.12 5.19 -2.95
CA TYR A 36 -8.33 4.74 -1.80
C TYR A 36 -9.00 5.05 -0.47
N GLN A 37 -9.63 6.23 -0.36
CA GLN A 37 -10.38 6.59 0.84
C GLN A 37 -11.58 5.65 1.06
N LYS A 38 -12.32 5.31 0.00
CA LYS A 38 -13.44 4.35 0.06
C LYS A 38 -12.94 2.97 0.47
N GLU A 39 -11.89 2.47 -0.17
CA GLU A 39 -11.33 1.17 0.19
C GLU A 39 -10.83 1.13 1.64
N ALA A 40 -10.18 2.20 2.12
CA ALA A 40 -9.71 2.30 3.50
C ALA A 40 -10.87 2.27 4.49
N PHE A 41 -11.96 2.96 4.17
CA PHE A 41 -13.19 2.89 4.95
C PHE A 41 -13.77 1.47 5.00
N PHE A 42 -13.86 0.79 3.85
CA PHE A 42 -14.38 -0.57 3.79
C PHE A 42 -13.53 -1.58 4.58
N VAL A 43 -12.20 -1.48 4.51
CA VAL A 43 -11.32 -2.36 5.29
C VAL A 43 -11.40 -2.06 6.77
N ALA A 44 -11.40 -0.79 7.17
CA ALA A 44 -11.58 -0.41 8.57
C ALA A 44 -12.88 -1.00 9.14
N GLN A 45 -13.99 -0.94 8.39
CA GLN A 45 -15.24 -1.57 8.81
C GLN A 45 -15.16 -3.09 8.88
N ARG A 46 -14.59 -3.75 7.87
CA ARG A 46 -14.48 -5.22 7.82
C ARG A 46 -13.63 -5.78 8.94
N LEU A 47 -12.55 -5.08 9.27
CA LEU A 47 -11.64 -5.43 10.34
C LEU A 47 -12.08 -4.88 11.71
N SER A 48 -13.19 -4.13 11.75
CA SER A 48 -13.67 -3.44 12.95
C SER A 48 -12.59 -2.59 13.62
N LEU A 49 -11.76 -1.93 12.82
CA LEU A 49 -10.68 -1.08 13.32
C LEU A 49 -11.25 0.16 14.00
N ASP A 50 -10.67 0.49 15.14
CA ASP A 50 -10.98 1.72 15.87
C ASP A 50 -9.72 2.45 16.37
N LYS A 51 -9.96 3.61 17.00
CA LYS A 51 -8.91 4.53 17.47
C LYS A 51 -8.05 4.02 18.63
N PHE A 52 -8.30 2.82 19.13
CA PHE A 52 -7.48 2.17 20.15
C PHE A 52 -6.52 1.12 19.55
N ASP A 53 -6.78 0.70 18.31
CA ASP A 53 -6.04 -0.38 17.66
C ASP A 53 -4.63 0.00 17.21
N LEU A 54 -3.78 -1.03 17.21
CA LEU A 54 -2.47 -1.04 16.58
C LEU A 54 -2.56 -1.85 15.28
N PHE A 55 -2.33 -1.19 14.14
CA PHE A 55 -2.43 -1.82 12.83
C PHE A 55 -1.05 -1.98 12.19
N LEU A 56 -0.75 -3.20 11.72
CA LEU A 56 0.46 -3.54 10.97
C LEU A 56 0.07 -3.93 9.54
N SER A 57 0.62 -3.21 8.55
CA SER A 57 0.49 -3.53 7.13
C SER A 57 1.78 -4.16 6.62
N VAL A 58 1.68 -5.38 6.08
CA VAL A 58 2.81 -6.12 5.48
C VAL A 58 2.74 -6.01 3.97
N GLY A 59 3.83 -5.55 3.34
CA GLY A 59 3.84 -5.17 1.93
C GLY A 59 3.14 -3.82 1.73
N CYS A 60 3.55 -2.81 2.51
CA CYS A 60 2.87 -1.53 2.60
C CYS A 60 2.99 -0.66 1.35
N GLY A 61 3.88 -1.00 0.42
CA GLY A 61 4.11 -0.23 -0.79
C GLY A 61 4.49 1.22 -0.48
N SER A 62 3.93 2.17 -1.23
CA SER A 62 4.18 3.61 -1.11
C SER A 62 3.45 4.26 0.07
N GLY A 63 2.73 3.49 0.90
CA GLY A 63 2.02 4.01 2.06
C GLY A 63 0.70 4.74 1.76
N THR A 64 0.32 4.93 0.50
CA THR A 64 -0.90 5.66 0.10
C THR A 64 -2.13 5.18 0.85
N TYR A 65 -2.30 3.87 0.97
CA TYR A 65 -3.42 3.27 1.68
C TYR A 65 -3.31 3.40 3.21
N LEU A 66 -2.09 3.30 3.76
CA LEU A 66 -1.86 3.45 5.19
C LEU A 66 -2.20 4.85 5.69
N ARG A 67 -2.00 5.88 4.87
CA ARG A 67 -2.39 7.26 5.23
C ARG A 67 -3.85 7.32 5.67
N TYR A 68 -4.76 6.68 4.93
CA TYR A 68 -6.18 6.69 5.25
C TYR A 68 -6.55 5.78 6.43
N LEU A 69 -5.81 4.69 6.64
CA LEU A 69 -6.01 3.79 7.80
C LEU A 69 -5.42 4.35 9.10
N ALA A 70 -4.40 5.19 9.02
CA ALA A 70 -3.85 5.91 10.18
C ALA A 70 -4.94 6.77 10.85
N ASP A 71 -5.82 7.38 10.04
CA ASP A 71 -6.98 8.12 10.52
C ASP A 71 -8.07 7.25 11.17
N LYS A 72 -7.94 5.92 11.16
CA LYS A 72 -8.90 5.00 11.79
C LYS A 72 -8.34 4.25 12.99
N THR A 73 -7.02 4.29 13.17
CA THR A 73 -6.32 3.51 14.21
C THR A 73 -5.58 4.43 15.18
N ARG A 74 -5.08 3.87 16.30
CA ARG A 74 -4.18 4.60 17.21
C ARG A 74 -2.79 4.74 16.62
N THR A 75 -2.32 3.65 16.02
CA THR A 75 -0.99 3.57 15.43
C THR A 75 -1.06 2.66 14.23
N THR A 76 -0.50 3.11 13.13
CA THR A 76 -0.34 2.34 11.90
C THR A 76 1.15 2.20 11.62
N VAL A 77 1.59 0.97 11.38
CA VAL A 77 2.97 0.62 11.02
C VAL A 77 2.94 -0.07 9.67
N GLY A 78 3.74 0.41 8.73
CA GLY A 78 3.98 -0.23 7.44
C GLY A 78 5.33 -0.93 7.42
N ILE A 79 5.36 -2.15 6.88
CA ILE A 79 6.60 -2.84 6.53
C ILE A 79 6.58 -3.23 5.06
N ASP A 80 7.73 -3.08 4.42
CA ASP A 80 7.98 -3.52 3.06
C ASP A 80 9.47 -3.87 2.97
N TYR A 81 9.81 -4.87 2.16
CA TYR A 81 11.20 -5.23 1.95
C TYR A 81 11.86 -4.34 0.90
N ALA A 82 11.07 -3.72 0.01
CA ALA A 82 11.58 -2.81 -0.99
C ALA A 82 11.90 -1.47 -0.31
N GLU A 83 13.19 -1.16 -0.20
CA GLU A 83 13.65 0.05 0.50
C GLU A 83 13.03 1.32 -0.09
N ASN A 84 12.90 1.40 -1.42
CA ASN A 84 12.25 2.53 -2.06
C ASN A 84 10.76 2.63 -1.69
N ALA A 85 10.04 1.51 -1.52
CA ALA A 85 8.65 1.56 -1.08
C ALA A 85 8.53 2.23 0.30
N ILE A 86 9.40 1.86 1.25
CA ILE A 86 9.51 2.53 2.55
C ILE A 86 9.90 4.00 2.42
N TYR A 87 10.81 4.34 1.50
CA TYR A 87 11.20 5.73 1.23
C TYR A 87 9.97 6.58 0.85
N TRP A 88 9.09 6.10 -0.02
CA TRP A 88 7.87 6.82 -0.41
C TRP A 88 6.82 6.81 0.70
N ALA A 89 6.63 5.69 1.40
CA ALA A 89 5.68 5.58 2.51
C ALA A 89 5.94 6.56 3.66
N ARG A 90 7.17 7.03 3.83
CA ARG A 90 7.52 8.06 4.83
C ARG A 90 7.13 9.49 4.43
N ARG A 91 6.69 9.70 3.19
CA ARG A 91 6.44 11.02 2.60
C ARG A 91 4.96 11.32 2.39
N VAL A 92 4.08 10.34 2.65
CA VAL A 92 2.62 10.45 2.52
C VAL A 92 1.95 10.79 3.85
#